data_AF-A0A8D5ZI07-F1
#
_entry.id   AF-A0A8D5ZI07-F1
#
_cell.length_a   1.000
_cell.length_b   1.000
_cell.length_c   1.000
_cell.angle_alpha   90.00
_cell.angle_beta   90.00
_cell.angle_gamma   90.00
#
_symmetry.space_group_name_H-M   'P 1'
#
loop_
_entity.id
_entity.type
_entity.pdbx_description
1 polymer ?
#
loop_
_entity_poly.entity_id
_entity_poly.type
_entity_poly.pdbx_seq_one_letter_code
_entity_poly.pdbx_strand_id
1 'polypeptide(L)'
;MSEVSYSLEEVHEGRYKVETEDEELEIVIHPVLIKVFKKDQKFSFSVNNVVSVYTNTPRFGPLCSANMLSSRPAKIKKVESLVEPKIRVKVGDREFEVIIAVTNISIYPEYRDSSGAPCTIVSTVVMY
;
A
#
# COMPACT_ATOMS: atom_id res chain seq x y z
N MET A 1 -19.17 -18.61 5.27
CA MET A 1 -17.76 -18.18 5.29
C MET A 1 -17.48 -17.82 6.73
N SER A 2 -16.52 -18.47 7.36
CA SER A 2 -16.21 -18.29 8.79
C SER A 2 -14.83 -17.69 8.95
N GLU A 3 -14.67 -16.78 9.91
CA GLU A 3 -13.36 -16.30 10.33
C GLU A 3 -12.58 -17.46 10.99
N VAL A 4 -11.29 -17.56 10.71
CA VAL A 4 -10.41 -18.61 11.27
C VAL A 4 -9.17 -17.99 11.91
N SER A 5 -8.68 -18.62 12.97
CA SER A 5 -7.44 -18.24 13.61
C SER A 5 -6.24 -18.46 12.69
N TYR A 6 -5.25 -17.61 12.82
CA TYR A 6 -4.01 -17.65 12.06
C TYR A 6 -2.83 -17.22 12.94
N SER A 7 -1.61 -17.61 12.52
CA SER A 7 -0.36 -17.12 13.07
C SER A 7 0.36 -16.29 12.00
N LEU A 8 0.83 -15.10 12.37
CA LEU A 8 1.69 -14.28 11.53
C LEU A 8 3.13 -14.72 11.76
N GLU A 9 3.77 -15.21 10.70
CA GLU A 9 5.15 -15.68 10.77
C GLU A 9 6.12 -14.55 10.38
N GLU A 10 5.78 -13.81 9.31
CA GLU A 10 6.66 -12.76 8.78
C GLU A 10 5.85 -11.70 8.02
N VAL A 11 6.27 -10.43 8.11
CA VAL A 11 5.70 -9.31 7.35
C VAL A 11 6.84 -8.58 6.66
N HIS A 12 6.75 -8.44 5.35
CA HIS A 12 7.68 -7.68 4.52
C HIS A 12 6.98 -6.42 4.01
N GLU A 13 7.57 -5.27 4.30
CA GLU A 13 7.11 -3.99 3.79
C GLU A 13 7.47 -3.84 2.32
N GLY A 14 6.55 -3.25 1.55
CA GLY A 14 6.80 -2.88 0.17
C GLY A 14 7.50 -1.53 0.10
N ARG A 15 8.47 -1.37 -0.80
CA ARG A 15 9.18 -0.11 -1.01
C ARG A 15 9.24 0.23 -2.49
N TYR A 16 8.78 1.42 -2.82
CA TYR A 16 8.72 1.91 -4.19
C TYR A 16 9.38 3.28 -4.28
N LYS A 17 10.20 3.48 -5.31
CA LYS A 17 10.64 4.80 -5.72
C LYS A 17 9.78 5.28 -6.87
N VAL A 18 9.25 6.49 -6.76
CA VAL A 18 8.39 7.09 -7.79
C VAL A 18 8.93 8.46 -8.17
N GLU A 19 9.12 8.68 -9.47
CA GLU A 19 9.55 9.97 -10.01
C GLU A 19 8.40 10.65 -10.73
N THR A 20 8.16 11.92 -10.39
CA THR A 20 7.20 12.79 -11.07
C THR A 20 7.90 13.91 -11.84
N GLU A 21 7.15 14.83 -12.44
CA GLU A 21 7.74 16.05 -13.00
C GLU A 21 8.36 16.97 -11.95
N ASP A 22 7.80 16.98 -10.73
CA ASP A 22 8.12 17.96 -9.69
C ASP A 22 8.99 17.42 -8.55
N GLU A 23 8.84 16.15 -8.18
CA GLU A 23 9.47 15.55 -7.00
C GLU A 23 9.72 14.04 -7.14
N GLU A 24 10.67 13.54 -6.35
CA GLU A 24 10.95 12.11 -6.17
C GLU A 24 10.41 11.64 -4.82
N LEU A 25 9.74 10.49 -4.84
CA LEU A 25 9.07 9.92 -3.68
C LEU A 25 9.60 8.52 -3.34
N GLU A 26 9.66 8.23 -2.04
CA GLU A 26 9.70 6.87 -1.51
C GLU A 26 8.32 6.56 -0.91
N ILE A 27 7.67 5.52 -1.44
CA ILE A 27 6.40 5.01 -0.92
C ILE A 27 6.68 3.70 -0.22
N VAL A 28 6.29 3.61 1.05
CA VAL A 28 6.40 2.40 1.87
C VAL A 28 5.00 1.88 2.16
N ILE A 29 4.78 0.61 1.86
CA ILE A 29 3.50 -0.08 2.09
C ILE A 29 3.71 -1.07 3.23
N HIS A 30 2.98 -0.87 4.33
CA HIS A 30 3.00 -1.73 5.51
C HIS A 30 1.73 -2.58 5.50
N PRO A 31 1.78 -3.83 5.02
CA PRO A 31 0.60 -4.65 4.92
C PRO A 31 0.24 -5.23 6.29
N VAL A 32 -1.02 -5.10 6.68
CA VAL A 32 -1.56 -5.56 7.96
C VAL A 32 -2.66 -6.57 7.71
N LEU A 33 -2.41 -7.84 8.02
CA LEU A 33 -3.46 -8.86 7.95
C LEU A 33 -4.49 -8.61 9.05
N ILE A 34 -5.74 -8.39 8.65
CA ILE A 34 -6.84 -8.12 9.58
C ILE A 34 -7.55 -9.42 9.91
N LYS A 35 -7.97 -10.16 8.88
CA LYS A 35 -8.77 -11.39 9.02
C LYS A 35 -8.44 -12.42 7.96
N VAL A 36 -8.59 -13.70 8.33
CA VAL A 36 -8.59 -14.82 7.40
C VAL A 36 -9.95 -15.49 7.44
N PHE A 37 -10.52 -15.72 6.27
CA PHE A 37 -11.80 -16.38 6.11
C PHE A 37 -11.63 -17.72 5.42
N LYS A 38 -12.44 -18.71 5.84
CA LYS A 38 -12.52 -20.01 5.20
C LYS A 38 -13.94 -20.30 4.73
N LYS A 39 -14.06 -20.84 3.52
CA LYS A 39 -15.28 -21.45 3.00
C LYS A 39 -14.88 -22.72 2.26
N ASP A 40 -15.38 -23.86 2.72
CA ASP A 40 -14.99 -25.18 2.22
C ASP A 40 -13.47 -25.39 2.32
N GLN A 41 -12.79 -25.56 1.19
CA GLN A 41 -11.33 -25.68 1.10
C GLN A 41 -10.64 -24.39 0.63
N LYS A 42 -11.38 -23.29 0.47
CA LYS A 42 -10.87 -22.01 0.01
C LYS A 42 -10.66 -21.05 1.19
N PHE A 43 -9.54 -20.34 1.12
CA PHE A 43 -9.17 -19.28 2.06
C PHE A 43 -9.35 -17.93 1.38
N SER A 44 -9.52 -16.87 2.15
CA SER A 44 -9.52 -15.47 1.70
C SER A 44 -8.91 -14.59 2.79
N PHE A 45 -8.11 -13.61 2.39
CA PHE A 45 -7.31 -12.79 3.29
C PHE A 45 -7.76 -11.34 3.17
N SER A 46 -8.11 -10.74 4.30
CA SER A 46 -8.43 -9.32 4.40
C SER A 46 -7.22 -8.59 4.93
N VAL A 47 -6.61 -7.77 4.08
CA VAL A 47 -5.39 -7.01 4.38
C VAL A 47 -5.72 -5.53 4.31
N ASN A 48 -5.29 -4.78 5.33
CA ASN A 48 -5.29 -3.32 5.30
C ASN A 48 -3.86 -2.85 5.02
N ASN A 49 -3.69 -1.92 4.08
CA ASN A 49 -2.39 -1.38 3.73
C ASN A 49 -2.23 0.01 4.33
N VAL A 50 -1.30 0.14 5.27
CA VAL A 50 -0.88 1.46 5.76
C VAL A 50 0.19 1.97 4.80
N VAL A 51 0.03 3.20 4.31
CA VAL A 51 0.95 3.78 3.32
C VAL A 51 1.66 4.97 3.94
N SER A 52 2.98 4.96 3.85
CA SER A 52 3.86 6.08 4.22
C SER A 52 4.49 6.65 2.97
N VAL A 53 4.58 7.98 2.87
CA VAL A 53 5.11 8.68 1.70
C VAL A 53 6.19 9.64 2.16
N TYR A 54 7.36 9.57 1.55
CA TYR A 54 8.45 10.49 1.75
C TYR A 54 8.74 11.19 0.44
N THR A 55 9.07 12.48 0.51
CA THR A 55 9.44 13.29 -0.66
C THR A 55 10.79 13.94 -0.44
N ASN A 56 11.55 14.13 -1.51
CA ASN A 56 12.75 14.96 -1.50
C ASN A 56 12.44 16.46 -1.42
N THR A 57 11.19 16.87 -1.65
CA THR A 57 10.77 18.28 -1.72
C THR A 57 9.56 18.55 -0.81
N PRO A 58 9.70 18.45 0.53
CA PRO A 58 8.59 18.68 1.44
C PRO A 58 8.14 20.14 1.38
N ARG A 59 6.83 20.36 1.27
CA ARG A 59 6.26 21.72 1.22
C ARG A 59 4.87 21.77 1.86
N PHE A 60 4.46 22.97 2.27
CA PHE A 60 3.11 23.20 2.77
C PHE A 60 2.08 23.23 1.64
N GLY A 61 0.86 22.82 1.95
CA GLY A 61 -0.27 22.84 1.05
C GLY A 61 -1.58 22.47 1.77
N PRO A 62 -2.72 22.53 1.08
CA PRO A 62 -3.98 22.00 1.59
C PRO A 62 -3.83 20.55 2.07
N LEU A 63 -4.46 20.22 3.19
CA LEU A 63 -4.38 18.87 3.76
C LEU A 63 -5.02 17.82 2.86
N CYS A 64 -4.49 16.59 2.90
CA CYS A 64 -5.10 15.43 2.25
C CYS A 64 -6.57 15.28 2.65
N SER A 65 -7.45 15.32 1.65
CA SER A 65 -8.89 15.25 1.84
C SER A 65 -9.55 14.64 0.61
N ALA A 66 -10.81 14.21 0.73
CA ALA A 66 -11.56 13.66 -0.40
C ALA A 66 -11.65 14.63 -1.60
N ASN A 67 -11.52 15.93 -1.37
CA ASN A 67 -11.51 16.94 -2.43
C ASN A 67 -10.32 16.77 -3.39
N MET A 68 -9.23 16.13 -2.97
CA MET A 68 -8.08 15.90 -3.88
C MET A 68 -8.44 15.01 -5.08
N LEU A 69 -9.50 14.20 -4.97
CA LEU A 69 -9.94 13.31 -6.05
C LEU A 69 -10.51 14.07 -7.25
N SER A 70 -10.91 15.33 -7.08
CA SER A 70 -11.30 16.19 -8.21
C SER A 70 -10.12 16.88 -8.89
N SER A 71 -8.94 16.86 -8.26
CA SER A 71 -7.71 17.38 -8.86
C SER A 71 -7.07 16.36 -9.79
N ARG A 72 -6.28 16.86 -10.74
CA ARG A 72 -5.54 16.00 -11.67
C ARG A 72 -4.31 15.43 -10.95
N PRO A 73 -4.09 14.10 -10.95
CA PRO A 73 -2.87 13.53 -10.41
C PRO A 73 -1.66 13.95 -11.27
N ALA A 74 -0.49 14.04 -10.64
CA ALA A 74 0.77 14.29 -11.30
C ALA A 74 1.07 13.20 -12.33
N LYS A 75 1.76 13.59 -13.41
CA LYS A 75 2.28 12.64 -14.38
C LYS A 75 3.46 11.90 -13.77
N ILE A 76 3.34 10.58 -13.64
CA ILE A 76 4.43 9.71 -13.19
C ILE A 76 5.36 9.43 -14.37
N LYS A 77 6.65 9.70 -14.18
CA LYS A 77 7.71 9.39 -15.16
C LYS A 77 8.22 7.98 -14.99
N LYS A 78 8.44 7.56 -13.75
CA LYS A 78 9.03 6.26 -13.41
C LYS A 78 8.44 5.73 -12.10
N VAL A 79 8.22 4.42 -12.06
CA VAL A 79 7.98 3.66 -10.83
C VAL A 79 8.99 2.52 -10.78
N GLU A 80 9.68 2.38 -9.66
CA GLU A 80 10.64 1.31 -9.41
C GLU A 80 10.26 0.59 -8.12
N SER A 81 9.96 -0.70 -8.22
CA SER A 81 9.74 -1.57 -7.06
C SER A 81 11.08 -2.05 -6.54
N LEU A 82 11.44 -1.67 -5.32
CA LEU A 82 12.66 -2.13 -4.65
C LEU A 82 12.39 -3.42 -3.87
N VAL A 83 11.25 -3.48 -3.20
CA VAL A 83 10.79 -4.63 -2.41
C VAL A 83 9.27 -4.73 -2.55
N GLU A 84 8.75 -5.93 -2.79
CA GLU A 84 7.30 -6.16 -2.86
C GLU A 84 6.73 -6.47 -1.47
N PRO A 85 5.55 -5.90 -1.11
CA PRO A 85 4.92 -6.17 0.17
C PRO A 85 4.32 -7.57 0.20
N LYS A 86 4.62 -8.33 1.25
CA LYS A 86 4.08 -9.68 1.44
C LYS A 86 3.99 -10.07 2.91
N ILE A 87 3.08 -11.00 3.21
CA ILE A 87 2.86 -11.54 4.55
C ILE A 87 2.94 -13.06 4.48
N ARG A 88 3.73 -13.68 5.35
CA ARG A 88 3.68 -15.13 5.58
C ARG A 88 2.76 -15.44 6.74
N VAL A 89 1.76 -16.27 6.49
CA VAL A 89 0.72 -16.60 7.45
C VAL A 89 0.49 -18.10 7.49
N LYS A 90 0.35 -18.64 8.71
CA LYS A 90 0.01 -20.04 8.96
C LYS A 90 -1.43 -20.16 9.45
N VAL A 91 -2.20 -21.04 8.82
CA VAL A 91 -3.61 -21.30 9.15
C VAL A 91 -3.78 -22.80 9.38
N GLY A 92 -3.76 -23.21 10.64
CA GLY A 92 -3.63 -24.63 11.00
C GLY A 92 -2.30 -25.18 10.51
N ASP A 93 -2.34 -26.23 9.68
CA ASP A 93 -1.14 -26.87 9.12
C ASP A 93 -0.72 -26.33 7.74
N ARG A 94 -1.42 -25.32 7.22
CA ARG A 94 -1.12 -24.71 5.91
C ARG A 94 -0.43 -23.37 6.07
N GLU A 95 0.58 -23.15 5.24
CA GLU A 95 1.27 -21.87 5.12
C GLU A 95 0.87 -21.18 3.82
N PHE A 96 0.71 -19.86 3.87
CA PHE A 96 0.38 -19.01 2.74
C PHE A 96 1.34 -17.83 2.67
N GLU A 97 1.78 -17.49 1.46
CA GLU A 97 2.46 -16.24 1.16
C GLU A 97 1.44 -15.30 0.50
N VAL A 98 0.96 -14.31 1.26
CA VAL A 98 -0.01 -13.32 0.81
C VAL A 98 0.75 -12.15 0.20
N ILE A 99 0.65 -11.99 -1.10
CA ILE A 99 1.33 -10.94 -1.88
C ILE A 99 0.37 -9.76 -2.08
N ILE A 100 0.86 -8.56 -1.80
CA ILE A 100 0.11 -7.31 -1.98
C ILE A 100 0.61 -6.62 -3.25
N ALA A 101 -0.05 -6.89 -4.38
CA ALA A 101 0.35 -6.31 -5.65
C ALA A 101 -0.20 -4.89 -5.81
N VAL A 102 0.68 -3.92 -6.04
CA VAL A 102 0.31 -2.55 -6.40
C VAL A 102 -0.16 -2.52 -7.85
N THR A 103 -1.36 -2.01 -8.08
CA THR A 103 -1.97 -1.89 -9.41
C THR A 103 -1.96 -0.47 -9.94
N ASN A 104 -1.97 0.53 -9.05
CA ASN A 104 -1.91 1.93 -9.42
C ASN A 104 -1.32 2.78 -8.31
N ILE A 105 -0.59 3.83 -8.69
CA ILE A 105 -0.14 4.90 -7.81
C ILE A 105 -0.62 6.21 -8.43
N SER A 106 -1.30 7.03 -7.63
CA SER A 106 -1.74 8.37 -8.01
C SER A 106 -1.23 9.38 -6.99
N ILE A 107 -0.54 10.42 -7.45
CA ILE A 107 0.11 11.43 -6.60
C ILE A 107 -0.55 12.78 -6.85
N TYR A 108 -0.89 13.50 -5.79
CA TYR A 108 -1.56 14.80 -5.85
C TYR A 108 -0.64 15.86 -5.21
N PRO A 109 0.23 16.51 -6.00
CA PRO A 109 1.33 17.32 -5.48
C PRO A 109 0.87 18.66 -4.86
N GLU A 110 -0.36 19.09 -5.13
CA GLU A 110 -0.94 20.29 -4.52
C GLU A 110 -1.36 20.03 -3.07
N TYR A 111 -1.79 18.80 -2.75
CA TYR A 111 -2.25 18.43 -1.42
C TYR A 111 -1.12 17.78 -0.64
N ARG A 112 -1.01 18.11 0.65
CA ARG A 112 0.12 17.73 1.49
C ARG A 112 -0.36 17.11 2.80
N ASP A 113 0.39 16.15 3.30
CA ASP A 113 0.21 15.69 4.68
C ASP A 113 0.86 16.67 5.67
N SER A 114 0.78 16.35 6.96
CA SER A 114 1.38 17.19 8.02
C SER A 114 2.91 17.25 7.97
N SER A 115 3.57 16.35 7.23
CA SER A 115 5.03 16.33 7.03
C SER A 115 5.47 17.05 5.74
N GLY A 116 4.52 17.45 4.89
CA GLY A 116 4.78 18.08 3.60
C GLY A 116 4.97 17.10 2.44
N ALA A 117 4.67 15.81 2.64
CA ALA A 117 4.64 14.81 1.58
C ALA A 117 3.34 14.94 0.75
N PRO A 118 3.38 14.68 -0.56
CA PRO A 118 2.19 14.80 -1.39
C PRO A 118 1.19 13.70 -1.07
N CYS A 119 -0.09 14.03 -1.12
CA CYS A 119 -1.13 13.03 -0.92
C CYS A 119 -1.05 11.99 -2.03
N THR A 120 -1.00 10.72 -1.63
CA THR A 120 -0.78 9.61 -2.56
C THR A 120 -1.83 8.54 -2.31
N ILE A 121 -2.43 8.05 -3.39
CA ILE A 121 -3.32 6.91 -3.39
C ILE A 121 -2.58 5.74 -4.01
N VAL A 122 -2.52 4.64 -3.28
CA VAL A 122 -1.98 3.37 -3.76
C VAL A 122 -3.10 2.35 -3.83
N SER A 123 -3.40 1.88 -5.03
CA SER A 123 -4.36 0.80 -5.25
C SER A 123 -3.63 -0.53 -5.25
N THR A 124 -4.19 -1.51 -4.54
CA THR A 124 -3.58 -2.83 -4.36
C THR A 124 -4.58 -3.95 -4.55
N VAL A 125 -4.10 -5.13 -4.95
CA VAL A 125 -4.85 -6.39 -4.93
C VAL A 125 -4.11 -7.44 -4.10
N VAL A 126 -4.86 -8.31 -3.44
CA VAL A 126 -4.32 -9.38 -2.60
C VAL A 126 -4.28 -10.68 -3.41
N MET A 127 -3.12 -11.34 -3.45
CA MET A 127 -2.88 -12.61 -4.14
C MET A 127 -2.27 -13.63 -3.15
N TYR A 128 -2.54 -14.93 -3.34
CA TYR A 128 -2.05 -16.03 -2.48
C TYR A 128 -2.31 -17.40 -3.11
#